data_AF-A0A3P8J3A0-F1
#
_entry.id   AF-A0A3P8J3A0-F1
#
_cell.length_a   1.000
_cell.length_b   1.000
_cell.length_c   1.000
_cell.angle_alpha   90.00
_cell.angle_beta   90.00
_cell.angle_gamma   90.00
#
_symmetry.space_group_name_H-M   'P 1'
#
loop_
_entity.id
_entity.type
_entity.pdbx_description
1 polymer ?
#
loop_
_entity_poly.entity_id
_entity_poly.type
_entity_poly.pdbx_seq_one_letter_code
_entity_poly.pdbx_strand_id
1 'polypeptide(L)' 'MPEVSLVAILDADKEGFLRSERSLIQTIGRAARNINGKAILYGDRITASMAKAISENRTPSREAAAL' A
#
# COMPACT_ATOMS: atom_id res chain seq x y z
N MET A 1 11.71 2.99 -6.56
CA MET A 1 13.18 3.22 -6.41
C MET A 1 13.77 1.92 -5.93
N PRO A 2 14.88 1.44 -6.51
CA PRO A 2 15.47 0.15 -6.13
C PRO A 2 15.88 0.10 -4.64
N GLU A 3 16.30 1.23 -4.08
CA GLU A 3 16.75 1.35 -2.67
C GLU A 3 15.61 1.40 -1.64
N VAL A 4 14.34 1.58 -2.06
CA VAL A 4 13.21 1.69 -1.12
C VAL A 4 12.72 0.30 -0.75
N SER A 5 13.10 -0.16 0.45
CA SER A 5 12.67 -1.44 1.02
C SER A 5 11.34 -1.37 1.78
N LEU A 6 10.90 -0.18 2.20
CA LEU A 6 9.65 -0.01 2.96
C LEU A 6 8.91 1.26 2.54
N VAL A 7 7.60 1.12 2.36
CA VAL A 7 6.66 2.24 2.22
C VAL A 7 5.59 2.10 3.29
N ALA A 8 5.43 3.11 4.13
CA ALA A 8 4.36 3.18 5.12
C ALA A 8 3.37 4.29 4.71
N ILE A 9 2.08 3.95 4.62
CA ILE A 9 1.00 4.88 4.32
C ILE A 9 0.18 5.03 5.60
N LEU A 10 0.30 6.19 6.24
CA LEU A 10 -0.49 6.56 7.42
C LEU A 10 -1.86 7.08 7.01
N ASP A 11 -2.88 6.84 7.83
CA ASP A 11 -4.28 7.20 7.54
C ASP A 11 -4.71 6.71 6.14
N ALA A 12 -4.41 5.44 5.83
CA ALA A 12 -4.71 4.83 4.54
C ALA A 12 -6.21 4.67 4.29
N ASP A 13 -7.00 4.68 5.37
CA ASP A 13 -8.45 4.51 5.39
C ASP A 13 -9.23 5.83 5.26
N LYS A 14 -8.56 6.98 5.34
CA LYS A 14 -9.19 8.29 5.08
C LYS A 14 -9.46 8.46 3.60
N GLU A 15 -10.70 8.67 3.21
CA GLU A 15 -11.02 8.86 1.80
C GLU A 15 -10.58 10.25 1.28
N GLY A 16 -10.23 10.29 0.00
CA GLY A 16 -9.79 11.52 -0.66
C GLY A 16 -8.84 11.23 -1.82
N PHE A 17 -8.42 12.28 -2.52
CA PHE A 17 -7.58 12.16 -3.72
C PHE A 17 -6.31 11.32 -3.46
N LEU A 18 -5.58 11.62 -2.37
CA LEU A 18 -4.33 10.95 -2.00
C LEU A 18 -4.50 9.50 -1.52
N ARG A 19 -5.74 9.04 -1.34
CA ARG A 19 -6.10 7.70 -0.85
C ARG A 19 -7.04 6.98 -1.82
N SER A 20 -7.19 7.53 -3.01
CA SER A 20 -7.82 6.84 -4.13
C SER A 20 -7.04 5.58 -4.47
N GLU A 21 -7.75 4.60 -5.04
CA GLU A 21 -7.17 3.36 -5.57
C GLU A 21 -5.87 3.60 -6.37
N ARG A 22 -5.91 4.53 -7.33
CA ARG A 22 -4.75 4.87 -8.18
C ARG A 22 -3.59 5.45 -7.36
N SER A 23 -3.86 6.35 -6.42
CA SER A 23 -2.82 6.94 -5.58
C SER A 23 -2.14 5.88 -4.71
N LEU A 24 -2.92 4.98 -4.09
CA LEU A 24 -2.40 3.89 -3.27
C LEU A 24 -1.51 2.95 -4.10
N ILE A 25 -1.96 2.55 -5.30
CA ILE A 25 -1.19 1.71 -6.23
C ILE A 25 0.16 2.36 -6.56
N GLN A 26 0.16 3.65 -6.90
CA GLN A 26 1.39 4.38 -7.23
C GLN A 26 2.34 4.47 -6.04
N THR A 27 1.82 4.71 -4.84
CA THR A 27 2.63 4.78 -3.61
C THR A 27 3.24 3.41 -3.28
N ILE A 28 2.46 2.33 -3.35
CA ILE A 28 2.94 0.94 -3.17
C ILE A 28 3.99 0.57 -4.22
N GLY A 29 3.81 1.02 -5.47
CA GLY A 29 4.74 0.79 -6.57
C GLY A 29 6.15 1.34 -6.34
N ARG A 30 6.33 2.27 -5.39
CA ARG A 30 7.67 2.75 -4.99
C ARG A 30 8.52 1.65 -4.35
N ALA A 31 7.90 0.78 -3.55
CA ALA A 31 8.53 -0.38 -2.89
C ALA A 31 8.61 -1.62 -3.80
N ALA A 32 7.77 -1.72 -4.85
CA ALA A 32 7.73 -2.88 -5.74
C ALA A 32 9.04 -3.11 -6.54
N ARG A 33 9.96 -2.13 -6.57
CA ARG A 33 11.24 -2.24 -7.28
C ARG A 33 12.40 -2.77 -6.41
N ASN A 34 12.11 -3.16 -5.16
CA ASN A 34 13.07 -3.73 -4.23
C ASN A 34 12.69 -5.20 -3.91
N ILE A 35 13.67 -6.10 -3.89
CA ILE A 35 13.45 -7.54 -3.62
C ILE A 35 12.87 -7.80 -2.22
N ASN A 36 13.18 -6.94 -1.26
CA ASN A 36 12.65 -6.92 0.11
C ASN A 36 11.56 -5.85 0.29
N GLY A 37 11.00 -5.33 -0.80
CA GLY A 37 10.09 -4.21 -0.82
C GLY A 37 8.73 -4.52 -0.18
N LYS A 38 8.47 -3.92 0.97
CA LYS A 38 7.20 -4.02 1.71
C LYS A 38 6.41 -2.71 1.66
N ALA A 39 5.09 -2.84 1.67
CA ALA A 39 4.17 -1.71 1.81
C ALA A 39 3.22 -1.99 2.97
N ILE A 40 3.17 -1.09 3.95
CA ILE A 40 2.31 -1.17 5.13
C ILE A 40 1.30 -0.03 5.05
N LEU A 41 0.02 -0.36 5.13
CA LEU A 41 -1.08 0.60 5.11
C LEU A 41 -1.69 0.63 6.52
N TYR A 42 -1.46 1.73 7.24
CA TYR A 42 -2.03 1.96 8.56
C TYR A 42 -3.37 2.67 8.44
N GLY A 43 -4.39 2.15 9.13
CA GLY A 43 -5.72 2.73 9.17
C GLY A 43 -6.64 1.84 9.98
N ASP A 44 -7.74 2.41 10.46
CA ASP A 44 -8.66 1.71 11.36
C ASP A 44 -9.45 0.60 10.64
N ARG A 45 -9.63 0.73 9.32
CA ARG A 45 -10.40 -0.20 8.48
C ARG A 45 -9.82 -0.35 7.08
N ILE A 46 -10.12 -1.47 6.43
CA ILE A 46 -9.80 -1.65 5.01
C ILE A 46 -10.91 -1.03 4.16
N THR A 47 -10.60 0.05 3.44
CA THR A 47 -11.54 0.69 2.49
C THR A 47 -11.58 -0.07 1.16
N ALA A 48 -12.59 0.23 0.32
CA ALA A 48 -12.67 -0.34 -1.03
C ALA A 48 -11.45 0.03 -1.90
N SER A 49 -10.93 1.25 -1.77
CA SER A 49 -9.71 1.69 -2.46
C SER A 49 -8.48 0.90 -2.00
N MET A 50 -8.35 0.64 -0.70
CA MET A 50 -7.28 -0.21 -0.15
C MET A 50 -7.40 -1.65 -0.62
N ALA A 51 -8.59 -2.25 -0.56
CA ALA A 51 -8.83 -3.62 -0.98
C ALA A 51 -8.46 -3.83 -2.46
N LYS A 52 -8.88 -2.91 -3.34
CA LYS A 52 -8.49 -2.94 -4.76
C LYS A 52 -7.00 -2.74 -4.95
N ALA A 53 -6.39 -1.76 -4.30
CA ALA A 53 -4.95 -1.50 -4.40
C ALA A 53 -4.11 -2.70 -3.93
N ILE A 54 -4.55 -3.40 -2.88
CA ILE A 54 -3.92 -4.63 -2.38
C ILE A 54 -4.11 -5.77 -3.39
N SER A 55 -5.32 -5.94 -3.94
CA SER A 55 -5.61 -6.97 -4.94
C SER A 55 -4.74 -6.81 -6.20
N GLU A 56 -4.62 -5.58 -6.70
CA GLU A 56 -3.77 -5.24 -7.86
C GLU A 56 -2.28 -5.52 -7.60
N ASN A 57 -1.86 -5.48 -6.34
CA ASN A 57 -0.46 -5.62 -5.91
C ASN A 57 -0.15 -6.95 -5.19
N ARG A 58 -1.06 -7.93 -5.25
CA ARG A 58 -1.00 -9.16 -4.43
C ARG A 58 0.03 -10.15 -5.00
N THR A 59 1.21 -10.15 -4.39
CA THR A 59 2.20 -11.25 -4.39
C THR A 59 2.24 -11.79 -2.95
N PRO A 60 2.40 -13.12 -2.69
CA PRO A 60 2.14 -13.75 -1.38
C PRO A 60 2.93 -13.23 -0.17
N SER A 61 3.91 -12.35 -0.38
CA SER A 61 4.91 -11.90 0.61
C SER A 61 4.57 -10.57 1.31
N ARG A 62 3.36 -10.03 1.16
CA ARG A 62 2.97 -8.71 1.68
C ARG A 62 1.94 -8.83 2.79
N GLU A 63 2.40 -8.84 4.04
CA GLU A 63 1.56 -8.61 5.22
C GLU A 63 1.05 -7.16 5.20
N ALA A 64 -0.22 -7.00 4.85
CA ALA A 64 -0.98 -5.83 5.27
C ALA A 64 -1.44 -6.09 6.71
N ALA A 65 -0.57 -5.78 7.68
CA ALA A 65 -0.98 -5.71 9.08
C ALA A 65 -1.76 -4.41 9.26
N ALA A 66 -3.08 -4.52 9.40
CA ALA A 66 -3.88 -3.47 10.01
C ALA A 66 -3.62 -3.56 11.52
N LEU A 67 -2.92 -2.58 12.07
CA LEU A 67 -2.72 -2.37 13.51
C LEU A 67 -3.45 -1.09 13.91
#